data_AF-A0A0Q8LUG5-F1
#
_entry.id   AF-A0A0Q8LUG5-F1
#
_cell.length_a   1.000
_cell.length_b   1.000
_cell.length_c   1.000
_cell.angle_alpha   90.00
_cell.angle_beta   90.00
_cell.angle_gamma   90.00
#
_symmetry.space_group_name_H-M   'P 1'
#
loop_
_entity.id
_entity.type
_entity.pdbx_description
1 polymer ?
#
loop_
_entity_poly.entity_id
_entity_poly.type
_entity_poly.pdbx_seq_one_letter_code
_entity_poly.pdbx_strand_id
1 'polypeptide(L)'
;MTETAVYAAGGVVWRMVDGKLRVLLIHRTRYRDVTLPKGKVDPGEMLAETAVREIFEETGIRVALGMPVGVSRYRLPSKRTKIVHYWSAEATEAAIRASAFVPNKEIAAIEWVTAKKARSRLSYPVDLEILEHFLQLVDEGVLRTFPIIVLRHAKALGREEWDGEDAARPLAPRGKKQANSIVGPLLAFGARKIVSSPAVRCMKTVTPLAAALGRKVEKSSLISQDAWEEGESDARTIIGQRVRGRKAAVLCSHGPVLPDILSELALATGTLRGSYLGSASALEPGAFSVAHLSVENPGSGIVAIETHIPKV
;
A
#
# COMPACT_ATOMS: atom_id res chain seq x y z
N MET A 1 -2.38 -0.68 32.93
CA MET A 1 -1.32 -0.23 31.99
C MET A 1 -1.61 -0.89 30.65
N THR A 2 -2.08 -0.12 29.66
CA THR A 2 -2.32 -0.63 28.31
C THR A 2 -1.00 -1.08 27.71
N GLU A 3 -0.90 -2.38 27.43
CA GLU A 3 0.33 -3.00 26.96
C GLU A 3 0.60 -2.52 25.51
N THR A 4 1.49 -1.54 25.33
CA THR A 4 1.73 -0.95 24.01
C THR A 4 2.36 -1.99 23.08
N ALA A 5 1.65 -2.41 22.02
CA ALA A 5 2.17 -3.34 21.04
C ALA A 5 3.47 -2.82 20.38
N VAL A 6 4.34 -3.73 19.94
CA VAL A 6 5.49 -3.43 19.10
C VAL A 6 5.09 -3.72 17.66
N TYR A 7 4.95 -2.67 16.85
CA TYR A 7 4.64 -2.82 15.43
C TYR A 7 5.89 -2.97 14.59
N ALA A 8 5.79 -3.83 13.60
CA ALA A 8 6.83 -4.13 12.62
C ALA A 8 6.18 -4.40 11.26
N ALA A 9 6.96 -4.27 10.20
CA ALA A 9 6.50 -4.55 8.85
C ALA A 9 7.63 -5.14 8.00
N GLY A 10 7.25 -5.89 6.97
CA GLY A 10 8.18 -6.53 6.06
C GLY A 10 7.47 -7.14 4.86
N GLY A 11 8.07 -8.14 4.24
CA GLY A 11 7.43 -8.77 3.10
C GLY A 11 8.00 -10.09 2.63
N VAL A 12 7.19 -10.78 1.83
CA VAL A 12 7.63 -11.92 1.03
C VAL A 12 8.18 -11.35 -0.27
N VAL A 13 9.49 -11.16 -0.32
CA VAL A 13 10.18 -10.65 -1.51
C VAL A 13 10.42 -11.81 -2.47
N TRP A 14 9.97 -11.66 -3.71
CA TRP A 14 9.98 -12.74 -4.69
C TRP A 14 10.48 -12.30 -6.06
N ARG A 15 10.89 -13.26 -6.89
CA ARG A 15 11.20 -13.07 -8.30
C ARG A 15 10.91 -14.35 -9.10
N MET A 16 10.82 -14.22 -10.43
CA MET A 16 10.76 -15.35 -11.34
C MET A 16 12.12 -15.58 -11.99
N VAL A 17 12.62 -16.82 -11.96
CA VAL A 17 13.84 -17.24 -12.66
C VAL A 17 13.48 -18.46 -13.50
N ASP A 18 13.62 -18.36 -14.82
CA ASP A 18 13.27 -19.42 -15.77
C ASP A 18 11.85 -19.99 -15.55
N GLY A 19 10.88 -19.10 -15.34
CA GLY A 19 9.49 -19.46 -15.07
C GLY A 19 9.24 -20.06 -13.68
N LYS A 20 10.23 -20.09 -12.79
CA LYS A 20 10.12 -20.66 -11.44
C LYS A 20 10.19 -19.57 -10.38
N LEU A 21 9.25 -19.63 -9.44
CA LEU A 21 9.22 -18.74 -8.28
C LEU A 21 10.46 -18.94 -7.40
N ARG A 22 11.04 -17.82 -6.97
CA ARG A 22 12.07 -17.73 -5.94
C ARG A 22 11.65 -16.71 -4.89
N VAL A 23 11.84 -17.07 -3.63
CA VAL A 23 11.59 -16.21 -2.47
C VAL A 23 12.91 -15.86 -1.82
N LEU A 24 13.05 -14.62 -1.36
CA LEU A 24 14.22 -14.14 -0.65
C LEU A 24 14.11 -14.46 0.84
N LEU A 25 15.15 -15.08 1.39
CA LEU A 25 15.33 -15.25 2.83
C LEU A 25 16.53 -14.44 3.29
N ILE A 26 16.49 -14.00 4.55
CA ILE A 26 17.61 -13.33 5.22
C ILE A 26 18.14 -14.22 6.35
N HIS A 27 19.46 -14.24 6.53
CA HIS A 27 20.15 -14.95 7.61
C HIS A 27 20.62 -13.93 8.63
N ARG A 28 20.08 -13.93 9.85
CA ARG A 28 20.40 -12.90 10.85
C ARG A 28 21.61 -13.30 11.69
N THR A 29 22.61 -12.44 11.74
CA THR A 29 23.91 -12.71 12.40
C THR A 29 23.74 -12.97 13.89
N ARG A 30 22.95 -12.13 14.59
CA ARG A 30 22.80 -12.18 16.05
C ARG A 30 22.05 -13.44 16.53
N TYR A 31 21.00 -13.82 15.82
CA TYR A 31 20.10 -14.90 16.24
C TYR A 31 20.45 -16.23 15.56
N ARG A 32 21.26 -16.20 14.50
CA ARG A 32 21.63 -17.36 13.65
C ARG A 32 20.39 -18.10 13.14
N ASP A 33 19.38 -17.32 12.77
CA ASP A 33 18.13 -17.82 12.22
C ASP A 33 17.91 -17.31 10.79
N VAL A 34 16.91 -17.90 10.15
CA VAL A 34 16.50 -17.56 8.78
C VAL A 34 15.06 -17.11 8.80
N THR A 35 14.82 -15.89 8.33
CA THR A 35 13.49 -15.26 8.35
C THR A 35 13.16 -14.58 7.02
N LEU A 36 11.90 -14.13 6.90
CA LEU A 36 11.53 -13.10 5.93
C LEU A 36 12.09 -11.74 6.37
N PRO A 37 12.38 -10.82 5.44
CA PRO A 37 12.83 -9.47 5.77
C PRO A 37 11.70 -8.68 6.46
N LYS A 38 12.03 -8.04 7.57
CA LYS A 38 11.10 -7.29 8.44
C LYS A 38 11.82 -6.60 9.59
N GLY A 39 11.40 -5.38 9.90
CA GLY A 39 11.86 -4.65 11.09
C GLY A 39 10.80 -3.74 11.69
N LYS A 40 11.20 -2.91 12.66
CA LYS A 40 10.27 -2.19 13.52
C LYS A 40 9.84 -0.89 12.87
N VAL A 41 8.62 -0.47 13.17
CA VAL A 41 8.11 0.83 12.75
C VAL A 41 8.86 1.93 13.51
N ASP A 42 9.42 2.88 12.78
CA ASP A 42 10.08 4.05 13.37
C ASP A 42 9.05 5.10 13.84
N PRO A 43 9.42 6.02 14.76
CA PRO A 43 8.54 7.08 15.20
C PRO A 43 8.01 7.93 14.03
N GLY A 44 6.69 8.04 13.93
CA GLY A 44 6.02 8.78 12.85
C GLY A 44 5.80 7.97 11.57
N GLU A 45 6.37 6.77 11.47
CA GLU A 45 6.34 5.93 10.28
C GLU A 45 5.04 5.08 10.21
N MET A 46 4.52 4.88 9.00
CA MET A 46 3.41 3.99 8.66
C MET A 46 3.91 2.62 8.20
N LEU A 47 3.11 1.57 8.42
CA LEU A 47 3.54 0.18 8.19
C LEU A 47 4.03 -0.10 6.75
N ALA A 48 3.37 0.49 5.75
CA ALA A 48 3.76 0.27 4.35
C ALA A 48 5.14 0.87 4.02
N GLU A 49 5.43 2.08 4.50
CA GLU A 49 6.77 2.67 4.32
C GLU A 49 7.84 1.95 5.17
N THR A 50 7.50 1.49 6.38
CA THR A 50 8.37 0.61 7.17
C THR A 50 8.73 -0.64 6.39
N ALA A 51 7.76 -1.32 5.75
CA ALA A 51 8.03 -2.56 5.03
C ALA A 51 9.07 -2.37 3.91
N VAL A 52 8.91 -1.33 3.09
CA VAL A 52 9.85 -1.08 1.99
C VAL A 52 11.22 -0.59 2.48
N ARG A 53 11.26 0.20 3.56
CA ARG A 53 12.51 0.64 4.19
C ARG A 53 13.28 -0.55 4.72
N GLU A 54 12.65 -1.39 5.54
CA GLU A 54 13.28 -2.57 6.16
C GLU A 54 13.74 -3.59 5.12
N ILE A 55 12.92 -3.85 4.08
CA ILE A 55 13.34 -4.69 2.95
C ILE A 55 14.60 -4.11 2.30
N PHE A 56 14.65 -2.79 2.08
CA PHE A 56 15.82 -2.16 1.48
C PHE A 56 17.05 -2.19 2.40
N GLU A 57 16.90 -1.93 3.69
CA GLU A 57 18.00 -1.95 4.67
C GLU A 57 18.60 -3.36 4.82
N GLU A 58 17.76 -4.39 4.91
CA GLU A 58 18.21 -5.77 5.11
C GLU A 58 18.72 -6.44 3.84
N THR A 59 18.29 -5.99 2.64
CA THR A 59 18.53 -6.72 1.39
C THR A 59 19.13 -5.89 0.26
N GLY A 60 19.25 -4.57 0.43
CA GLY A 60 19.67 -3.63 -0.62
C GLY A 60 18.70 -3.51 -1.80
N ILE A 61 17.58 -4.24 -1.81
CA ILE A 61 16.66 -4.31 -2.94
C ILE A 61 15.51 -3.31 -2.72
N ARG A 62 15.34 -2.40 -3.69
CA ARG A 62 14.18 -1.49 -3.72
C ARG A 62 12.97 -2.19 -4.32
N VAL A 63 11.84 -2.13 -3.62
CA VAL A 63 10.59 -2.77 -4.04
C VAL A 63 9.41 -1.80 -3.96
N ALA A 64 8.33 -2.14 -4.65
CA ALA A 64 6.99 -1.64 -4.37
C ALA A 64 6.15 -2.79 -3.81
N LEU A 65 5.25 -2.49 -2.88
CA LEU A 65 4.39 -3.47 -2.25
C LEU A 65 3.26 -3.88 -3.20
N GLY A 66 3.03 -5.18 -3.31
CA GLY A 66 1.82 -5.78 -3.87
C GLY A 66 0.79 -6.03 -2.77
N MET A 67 -0.01 -7.09 -2.92
CA MET A 67 -1.05 -7.45 -1.97
C MET A 67 -0.52 -7.79 -0.56
N PRO A 68 -1.29 -7.49 0.50
CA PRO A 68 -0.99 -7.98 1.84
C PRO A 68 -1.04 -9.52 1.85
N VAL A 69 -0.09 -10.16 2.55
CA VAL A 69 0.01 -11.63 2.64
C VAL A 69 -0.25 -12.17 4.04
N GLY A 70 -0.24 -11.31 5.06
CA GLY A 70 -0.70 -11.69 6.40
C GLY A 70 -0.14 -10.83 7.53
N VAL A 71 -0.57 -11.15 8.75
CA VAL A 71 -0.12 -10.50 9.98
C VAL A 71 0.25 -11.54 11.02
N SER A 72 1.50 -11.53 11.48
CA SER A 72 1.93 -12.38 12.61
C SER A 72 1.74 -11.65 13.93
N ARG A 73 1.32 -12.38 14.98
CA ARG A 73 1.15 -11.87 16.33
C ARG A 73 1.75 -12.84 17.35
N TYR A 74 2.71 -12.37 18.13
CA TYR A 74 3.35 -13.19 19.17
C TYR A 74 3.82 -12.35 20.34
N ARG A 75 3.93 -12.97 21.53
CA ARG A 75 4.41 -12.29 22.74
C ARG A 75 5.92 -12.25 22.79
N LEU A 76 6.47 -11.10 23.17
CA LEU A 76 7.89 -10.92 23.45
C LEU A 76 8.22 -11.33 24.90
N PRO A 77 9.49 -11.60 25.23
CA PRO A 77 9.93 -11.80 26.62
C PRO A 77 9.56 -10.63 27.54
N SER A 78 9.46 -9.42 26.99
CA SER A 78 8.98 -8.21 27.67
C SER A 78 7.48 -8.17 27.92
N LYS A 79 6.74 -9.27 27.72
CA LYS A 79 5.27 -9.43 27.76
C LYS A 79 4.47 -8.67 26.69
N ARG A 80 5.01 -7.57 26.17
CA ARG A 80 4.47 -6.83 25.02
C ARG A 80 4.18 -7.75 23.82
N THR A 81 3.05 -7.51 23.17
CA THR A 81 2.69 -8.18 21.91
C THR A 81 3.44 -7.55 20.74
N LYS A 82 4.11 -8.36 19.93
CA LYS A 82 4.67 -7.96 18.64
C LYS A 82 3.69 -8.29 17.53
N ILE A 83 3.44 -7.32 16.65
CA ILE A 83 2.54 -7.42 15.50
C ILE A 83 3.35 -7.08 14.25
N VAL A 84 3.48 -8.02 13.32
CA VAL A 84 4.23 -7.81 12.07
C VAL A 84 3.30 -7.94 10.88
N HIS A 85 3.22 -6.90 10.06
CA HIS A 85 2.46 -6.91 8.81
C HIS A 85 3.38 -7.27 7.63
N TYR A 86 2.90 -8.13 6.73
CA TYR A 86 3.66 -8.56 5.56
C TYR A 86 2.89 -8.30 4.27
N TRP A 87 3.62 -7.84 3.26
CA TRP A 87 3.14 -7.69 1.88
C TRP A 87 3.97 -8.54 0.92
N SER A 88 3.41 -8.88 -0.23
CA SER A 88 4.22 -9.38 -1.34
C SER A 88 5.04 -8.23 -1.94
N ALA A 89 6.22 -8.55 -2.47
CA ALA A 89 7.07 -7.56 -3.12
C ALA A 89 7.87 -8.22 -4.26
N GLU A 90 7.65 -7.80 -5.50
CA GLU A 90 8.44 -8.27 -6.63
C GLU A 90 9.79 -7.54 -6.67
N ALA A 91 10.88 -8.30 -6.58
CA ALA A 91 12.22 -7.82 -6.84
C ALA A 91 12.48 -7.89 -8.35
N THR A 92 12.38 -6.76 -9.04
CA THR A 92 12.71 -6.68 -10.46
C THR A 92 14.19 -6.96 -10.70
N GLU A 93 14.54 -7.48 -11.88
CA GLU A 93 15.94 -7.71 -12.27
C GLU A 93 16.81 -6.43 -12.19
N ALA A 94 16.21 -5.27 -12.48
CA ALA A 94 16.90 -3.99 -12.32
C ALA A 94 17.18 -3.67 -10.84
N ALA A 95 16.22 -3.91 -9.95
CA ALA A 95 16.38 -3.69 -8.51
C ALA A 95 17.40 -4.65 -7.87
N ILE A 96 17.43 -5.91 -8.33
CA ILE A 96 18.41 -6.90 -7.88
C ILE A 96 19.81 -6.51 -8.33
N ARG A 97 19.98 -6.11 -9.60
CA ARG A 97 21.27 -5.66 -10.14
C ARG A 97 21.78 -4.39 -9.46
N ALA A 98 20.88 -3.49 -9.09
CA ALA A 98 21.18 -2.29 -8.33
C ALA A 98 21.33 -2.53 -6.82
N SER A 99 21.10 -3.77 -6.34
CA SER A 99 21.24 -4.07 -4.92
C SER A 99 22.68 -3.88 -4.49
N ALA A 100 22.86 -3.12 -3.42
CA ALA A 100 24.14 -2.87 -2.78
C ALA A 100 24.27 -3.64 -1.46
N PHE A 101 23.59 -4.78 -1.31
CA PHE A 101 23.66 -5.57 -0.08
C PHE A 101 25.10 -5.99 0.22
N VAL A 102 25.53 -5.68 1.43
CA VAL A 102 26.78 -6.16 2.00
C VAL A 102 26.45 -6.76 3.37
N PRO A 103 26.90 -7.99 3.66
CA PRO A 103 26.77 -8.58 4.98
C PRO A 103 27.23 -7.63 6.09
N ASN A 104 26.45 -7.54 7.16
CA ASN A 104 26.69 -6.64 8.27
C ASN A 104 26.41 -7.32 9.62
N LYS A 105 26.47 -6.54 10.71
CA LYS A 105 26.27 -7.07 12.07
C LYS A 105 24.86 -7.60 12.32
N GLU A 106 23.90 -7.23 11.49
CA GLU A 106 22.50 -7.64 11.57
C GLU A 106 22.19 -8.80 10.62
N ILE A 107 22.55 -8.66 9.33
CA ILE A 107 22.28 -9.64 8.28
C ILE A 107 23.59 -10.24 7.75
N ALA A 108 23.77 -11.54 7.95
CA ALA A 108 24.96 -12.27 7.51
C ALA A 108 24.91 -12.63 6.02
N ALA A 109 23.71 -12.91 5.50
CA ALA A 109 23.52 -13.30 4.10
C ALA A 109 22.06 -13.10 3.68
N ILE A 110 21.86 -12.95 2.37
CA ILE A 110 20.55 -13.06 1.71
C ILE A 110 20.57 -14.20 0.70
N GLU A 111 19.45 -14.88 0.51
CA GLU A 111 19.39 -16.06 -0.35
C GLU A 111 18.07 -16.18 -1.10
N TRP A 112 18.16 -16.40 -2.41
CA TRP A 112 17.03 -16.73 -3.27
C TRP A 112 16.78 -18.24 -3.30
N VAL A 113 15.65 -18.69 -2.79
CA VAL A 113 15.32 -20.12 -2.68
C VAL A 113 13.99 -20.48 -3.34
N THR A 114 13.83 -21.75 -3.72
CA THR A 114 12.53 -22.31 -4.11
C THR A 114 11.54 -22.27 -2.94
N ALA A 115 10.23 -22.29 -3.20
CA ALA A 115 9.21 -22.47 -2.17
C ALA A 115 9.48 -23.68 -1.25
N LYS A 116 9.84 -24.84 -1.81
CA LYS A 116 10.20 -26.05 -1.04
C LYS A 116 11.33 -25.80 -0.02
N LYS A 117 12.42 -25.17 -0.47
CA LYS A 117 13.55 -24.81 0.40
C LYS A 117 13.17 -23.73 1.42
N ALA A 118 12.30 -22.78 1.07
CA ALA A 118 11.84 -21.77 2.01
C ALA A 118 11.09 -22.42 3.19
N ARG A 119 10.17 -23.35 2.90
CA ARG A 119 9.47 -24.15 3.91
C ARG A 119 10.40 -24.87 4.88
N SER A 120 11.50 -25.42 4.39
CA SER A 120 12.46 -26.17 5.22
C SER A 120 13.47 -25.29 5.97
N ARG A 121 13.61 -24.01 5.61
CA ARG A 121 14.67 -23.13 6.14
C ARG A 121 14.17 -22.07 7.10
N LEU A 122 12.97 -21.56 6.91
CA LEU A 122 12.38 -20.59 7.82
C LEU A 122 12.38 -21.13 9.25
N SER A 123 12.98 -20.36 10.16
CA SER A 123 13.23 -20.82 11.53
C SER A 123 12.00 -20.71 12.43
N TYR A 124 10.98 -19.95 12.00
CA TYR A 124 9.79 -19.66 12.81
C TYR A 124 8.50 -20.09 12.11
N PRO A 125 7.59 -20.80 12.80
CA PRO A 125 6.27 -21.18 12.26
C PRO A 125 5.47 -19.99 11.74
N VAL A 126 5.55 -18.84 12.41
CA VAL A 126 4.82 -17.63 11.99
C VAL A 126 5.28 -17.08 10.64
N ASP A 127 6.57 -17.21 10.28
CA ASP A 127 7.04 -16.82 8.94
C ASP A 127 6.63 -17.86 7.89
N LEU A 128 6.51 -19.13 8.29
CA LEU A 128 6.00 -20.20 7.42
C LEU A 128 4.53 -19.98 7.08
N GLU A 129 3.68 -19.63 8.06
CA GLU A 129 2.27 -19.29 7.82
C GLU A 129 2.12 -18.15 6.80
N ILE A 130 2.94 -17.10 6.91
CA ILE A 130 2.98 -15.99 5.95
C ILE A 130 3.40 -16.47 4.56
N LEU A 131 4.40 -17.35 4.47
CA LEU A 131 4.83 -17.94 3.21
C LEU A 131 3.72 -18.80 2.58
N GLU A 132 3.03 -19.63 3.37
CA GLU A 132 1.95 -20.48 2.86
C GLU A 132 0.79 -19.66 2.33
N HIS A 133 0.37 -18.60 3.03
CA HIS A 133 -0.67 -17.69 2.53
C HIS A 133 -0.27 -17.02 1.22
N PHE A 134 0.99 -16.58 1.08
CA PHE A 134 1.49 -16.06 -0.19
C PHE A 134 1.43 -17.11 -1.30
N LEU A 135 1.88 -18.33 -1.03
CA LEU A 135 1.89 -19.41 -2.04
C LEU A 135 0.47 -19.83 -2.46
N GLN A 136 -0.49 -19.81 -1.53
CA GLN A 136 -1.89 -20.05 -1.87
C GLN A 136 -2.40 -19.01 -2.88
N LEU A 137 -2.11 -17.72 -2.66
CA LEU A 137 -2.49 -16.66 -3.61
C LEU A 137 -1.84 -16.88 -4.99
N VAL A 138 -0.58 -17.34 -5.01
CA VAL A 138 0.10 -17.68 -6.26
C VAL A 138 -0.56 -18.85 -6.98
N ASP A 139 -0.95 -19.89 -6.25
CA ASP A 139 -1.65 -21.06 -6.79
C ASP A 139 -3.06 -20.70 -7.32
N GLU A 140 -3.70 -19.69 -6.73
CA GLU A 140 -4.95 -19.07 -7.22
C GLU A 140 -4.74 -18.14 -8.43
N GLY A 141 -3.50 -18.04 -8.96
CA GLY A 141 -3.16 -17.24 -10.14
C GLY A 141 -2.93 -15.76 -9.84
N VAL A 142 -2.73 -15.39 -8.57
CA VAL A 142 -2.51 -14.02 -8.12
C VAL A 142 -1.08 -13.84 -7.63
N LEU A 143 -0.17 -13.68 -8.60
CA LEU A 143 1.24 -13.40 -8.31
C LEU A 143 1.56 -11.91 -8.34
N ARG A 144 1.14 -11.21 -9.39
CA ARG A 144 1.36 -9.76 -9.55
C ARG A 144 0.07 -9.00 -9.36
N THR A 145 0.13 -7.97 -8.53
CA THR A 145 -0.95 -7.01 -8.39
C THR A 145 -0.50 -5.60 -8.73
N PHE A 146 -1.47 -4.75 -9.10
CA PHE A 146 -1.28 -3.32 -9.15
C PHE A 146 -2.37 -2.63 -8.32
N PRO A 147 -2.02 -1.56 -7.57
CA PRO A 147 -2.98 -0.90 -6.70
C PRO A 147 -3.77 0.22 -7.40
N ILE A 148 -5.07 0.27 -7.14
CA ILE A 148 -5.87 1.49 -7.28
C ILE A 148 -6.10 2.05 -5.88
N ILE A 149 -5.53 3.23 -5.62
CA ILE A 149 -5.52 3.86 -4.30
C ILE A 149 -6.57 4.96 -4.27
N VAL A 150 -7.61 4.78 -3.46
CA VAL A 150 -8.67 5.76 -3.25
C VAL A 150 -8.31 6.59 -2.01
N LEU A 151 -8.11 7.89 -2.19
CA LEU A 151 -7.63 8.81 -1.16
C LEU A 151 -8.68 9.89 -0.89
N ARG A 152 -9.09 10.02 0.37
CA ARG A 152 -9.84 11.21 0.78
C ARG A 152 -8.88 12.38 0.91
N HIS A 153 -9.27 13.56 0.43
CA HIS A 153 -8.49 14.76 0.69
C HIS A 153 -8.22 14.94 2.21
N ALA A 154 -7.08 15.53 2.54
CA ALA A 154 -6.70 15.85 3.91
C ALA A 154 -7.64 16.90 4.53
N LYS A 155 -7.55 17.08 5.87
CA LYS A 155 -8.41 18.01 6.61
C LYS A 155 -8.36 19.42 6.01
N ALA A 156 -9.49 19.88 5.50
CA ALA A 156 -9.72 21.27 5.08
C ALA A 156 -10.16 22.14 6.28
N LEU A 157 -10.14 23.46 6.09
CA LEU A 157 -10.79 24.40 7.02
C LEU A 157 -12.28 24.06 7.18
N GLY A 158 -12.90 24.45 8.31
CA GLY A 158 -14.35 24.41 8.47
C GLY A 158 -15.07 25.15 7.34
N ARG A 159 -16.34 24.82 7.08
CA ARG A 159 -17.13 25.57 6.07
C ARG A 159 -17.42 26.98 6.57
N GLU A 160 -17.65 27.09 7.87
CA GLU A 160 -17.83 28.30 8.66
C GLU A 160 -16.58 29.19 8.77
N GLU A 161 -15.40 28.63 8.49
CA GLU A 161 -14.12 29.36 8.50
C GLU A 161 -13.69 29.85 7.10
N TRP A 162 -14.57 29.72 6.09
CA TRP A 162 -14.24 29.99 4.70
C TRP A 162 -15.38 30.71 3.97
N ASP A 163 -15.15 31.96 3.58
CA ASP A 163 -16.16 32.81 2.95
C ASP A 163 -16.22 32.69 1.41
N GLY A 164 -15.36 31.87 0.80
CA GLY A 164 -15.30 31.67 -0.64
C GLY A 164 -16.07 30.43 -1.13
N GLU A 165 -15.97 30.15 -2.43
CA GLU A 165 -16.51 28.91 -3.02
C GLU A 165 -15.93 27.66 -2.33
N ASP A 166 -16.76 26.64 -2.06
CA ASP A 166 -16.30 25.43 -1.34
C ASP A 166 -15.16 24.73 -2.09
N ALA A 167 -15.19 24.71 -3.43
CA ALA A 167 -14.12 24.15 -4.26
C ALA A 167 -12.76 24.83 -4.04
N ALA A 168 -12.75 26.11 -3.65
CA ALA A 168 -11.54 26.88 -3.36
C ALA A 168 -11.03 26.68 -1.91
N ARG A 169 -11.80 26.01 -1.04
CA ARG A 169 -11.48 25.85 0.38
C ARG A 169 -10.13 25.13 0.59
N PRO A 170 -9.18 25.74 1.32
CA PRO A 170 -7.83 25.20 1.46
C PRO A 170 -7.71 24.13 2.55
N LEU A 171 -6.54 23.49 2.59
CA LEU A 171 -6.18 22.60 3.70
C LEU A 171 -5.95 23.39 4.99
N ALA A 172 -6.48 22.88 6.10
CA ALA A 172 -6.14 23.33 7.45
C ALA A 172 -4.67 22.95 7.78
N PRO A 173 -4.06 23.55 8.83
CA PRO A 173 -2.70 23.19 9.25
C PRO A 173 -2.50 21.68 9.50
N ARG A 174 -3.48 21.01 10.13
CA ARG A 174 -3.48 19.56 10.30
C ARG A 174 -3.50 18.83 8.96
N GLY A 175 -4.31 19.30 7.99
CA GLY A 175 -4.38 18.71 6.67
C GLY A 175 -3.07 18.78 5.89
N LYS A 176 -2.29 19.85 6.07
CA LYS A 176 -0.94 19.94 5.49
C LYS A 176 0.00 18.87 6.05
N LYS A 177 -0.07 18.60 7.37
CA LYS A 177 0.68 17.50 8.00
C LYS A 177 0.25 16.15 7.44
N GLN A 178 -1.06 15.91 7.32
CA GLN A 178 -1.60 14.65 6.76
C GLN A 178 -1.14 14.44 5.32
N ALA A 179 -1.18 15.47 4.49
CA ALA A 179 -0.74 15.41 3.10
C ALA A 179 0.74 15.01 2.97
N ASN A 180 1.59 15.46 3.90
CA ASN A 180 2.99 15.07 3.93
C ASN A 180 3.19 13.63 4.47
N SER A 181 2.47 13.25 5.53
CA SER A 181 2.65 11.93 6.17
C SER A 181 2.27 10.76 5.28
N ILE A 182 1.36 10.96 4.31
CA ILE A 182 0.94 9.88 3.39
C ILE A 182 1.88 9.69 2.20
N VAL A 183 2.87 10.57 1.97
CA VAL A 183 3.77 10.46 0.81
C VAL A 183 4.53 9.14 0.82
N GLY A 184 5.19 8.81 1.94
CA GLY A 184 5.98 7.59 2.10
C GLY A 184 5.17 6.31 1.80
N PRO A 185 4.03 6.06 2.46
CA PRO A 185 3.26 4.85 2.21
C PRO A 185 2.63 4.82 0.80
N LEU A 186 2.24 5.95 0.20
CA LEU A 186 1.77 5.97 -1.19
C LEU A 186 2.88 5.61 -2.18
N LEU A 187 4.12 6.05 -1.91
CA LEU A 187 5.31 5.62 -2.67
C LEU A 187 5.63 4.15 -2.45
N ALA A 188 5.42 3.62 -1.24
CA ALA A 188 5.63 2.21 -0.91
C ALA A 188 4.74 1.27 -1.75
N PHE A 189 3.49 1.67 -2.02
CA PHE A 189 2.60 0.99 -2.97
C PHE A 189 2.93 1.29 -4.46
N GLY A 190 4.06 1.95 -4.73
CA GLY A 190 4.53 2.20 -6.08
C GLY A 190 3.67 3.17 -6.88
N ALA A 191 2.98 4.12 -6.22
CA ALA A 191 2.16 5.13 -6.90
C ALA A 191 2.93 5.79 -8.06
N ARG A 192 2.33 5.80 -9.26
CA ARG A 192 2.95 6.36 -10.47
C ARG A 192 2.07 7.36 -11.19
N LYS A 193 0.76 7.28 -11.00
CA LYS A 193 -0.20 8.22 -11.59
C LYS A 193 -1.06 8.82 -10.48
N ILE A 194 -1.35 10.11 -10.62
CA ILE A 194 -2.20 10.85 -9.69
C ILE A 194 -3.34 11.45 -10.50
N VAL A 195 -4.57 11.09 -10.13
CA VAL A 195 -5.80 11.75 -10.60
C VAL A 195 -6.45 12.38 -9.38
N SER A 196 -6.90 13.62 -9.51
CA SER A 196 -7.47 14.37 -8.40
C SER A 196 -8.69 15.15 -8.86
N SER A 197 -9.68 15.27 -7.97
CA SER A 197 -10.67 16.35 -8.07
C SER A 197 -9.95 17.71 -8.17
N PRO A 198 -10.47 18.67 -8.97
CA PRO A 198 -9.87 19.99 -9.12
C PRO A 198 -9.95 20.87 -7.87
N ALA A 199 -10.79 20.51 -6.88
CA ALA A 199 -10.92 21.26 -5.63
C ALA A 199 -9.56 21.47 -4.94
N VAL A 200 -9.34 22.67 -4.40
CA VAL A 200 -8.06 23.11 -3.83
C VAL A 200 -7.57 22.15 -2.75
N ARG A 201 -8.45 21.72 -1.84
CA ARG A 201 -8.12 20.72 -0.81
C ARG A 201 -7.63 19.38 -1.37
N CYS A 202 -8.22 18.88 -2.46
CA CYS A 202 -7.77 17.63 -3.10
C CYS A 202 -6.40 17.84 -3.75
N MET A 203 -6.28 18.89 -4.57
CA MET A 203 -5.02 19.23 -5.26
C MET A 203 -3.86 19.44 -4.28
N LYS A 204 -4.09 20.16 -3.18
CA LYS A 204 -3.09 20.41 -2.15
C LYS A 204 -2.75 19.14 -1.35
N THR A 205 -3.67 18.19 -1.22
CA THR A 205 -3.40 16.90 -0.57
C THR A 205 -2.38 16.07 -1.36
N VAL A 206 -2.50 16.03 -2.68
CA VAL A 206 -1.60 15.24 -3.54
C VAL A 206 -0.37 16.00 -4.03
N THR A 207 -0.25 17.29 -3.73
CA THR A 207 0.90 18.12 -4.16
C THR A 207 2.24 17.57 -3.64
N PRO A 208 2.39 17.18 -2.36
CA PRO A 208 3.65 16.59 -1.88
C PRO A 208 4.03 15.29 -2.60
N LEU A 209 3.04 14.42 -2.87
CA LEU A 209 3.26 13.19 -3.63
C LEU A 209 3.68 13.48 -5.08
N ALA A 210 3.03 14.45 -5.74
CA ALA A 210 3.36 14.87 -7.10
C ALA A 210 4.80 15.38 -7.20
N ALA A 211 5.24 16.16 -6.22
CA ALA A 211 6.62 16.65 -6.12
C ALA A 211 7.61 15.48 -5.92
N ALA A 212 7.33 14.56 -5.00
CA ALA A 212 8.19 13.40 -4.74
C ALA A 212 8.32 12.47 -5.97
N LEU A 213 7.28 12.36 -6.78
CA LEU A 213 7.28 11.57 -8.02
C LEU A 213 7.89 12.31 -9.21
N GLY A 214 8.03 13.64 -9.14
CA GLY A 214 8.34 14.47 -10.31
C GLY A 214 7.26 14.37 -11.40
N ARG A 215 5.98 14.21 -11.03
CA ARG A 215 4.86 13.98 -11.96
C ARG A 215 3.74 14.99 -11.78
N LYS A 216 3.07 15.33 -12.88
CA LYS A 216 1.88 16.18 -12.86
C LYS A 216 0.66 15.42 -12.36
N VAL A 217 -0.23 16.16 -11.70
CA VAL A 217 -1.55 15.68 -11.29
C VAL A 217 -2.53 15.84 -12.45
N GLU A 218 -3.22 14.76 -12.82
CA GLU A 218 -4.34 14.80 -13.74
C GLU A 218 -5.58 15.30 -13.01
N LYS A 219 -6.10 16.44 -13.41
CA LYS A 219 -7.34 16.99 -12.84
C LYS A 219 -8.54 16.37 -13.54
N SER A 220 -9.54 15.93 -12.78
CA SER A 220 -10.79 15.43 -13.34
C SER A 220 -11.99 15.90 -12.53
N SER A 221 -12.91 16.61 -13.17
CA SER A 221 -14.21 16.97 -12.60
C SER A 221 -15.11 15.75 -12.40
N LEU A 222 -14.88 14.65 -13.13
CA LEU A 222 -15.70 13.43 -13.04
C LEU A 222 -15.66 12.75 -11.66
N ILE A 223 -14.72 13.13 -10.81
CA ILE A 223 -14.60 12.68 -9.42
C ILE A 223 -14.61 13.88 -8.44
N SER A 224 -15.20 15.01 -8.82
CA SER A 224 -15.42 16.16 -7.92
C SER A 224 -16.69 15.99 -7.10
N GLN A 225 -16.78 16.74 -6.00
CA GLN A 225 -17.98 16.80 -5.19
C GLN A 225 -19.09 17.58 -5.91
N ASP A 226 -18.76 18.69 -6.57
CA ASP A 226 -19.74 19.52 -7.29
C ASP A 226 -20.46 18.70 -8.38
N ALA A 227 -19.70 17.98 -9.22
CA ALA A 227 -20.28 17.12 -10.24
C ALA A 227 -21.08 15.96 -9.63
N TRP A 228 -20.71 15.48 -8.44
CA TRP A 228 -21.48 14.45 -7.74
C TRP A 228 -22.82 14.99 -7.21
N GLU A 229 -22.83 16.21 -6.66
CA GLU A 229 -24.04 16.89 -6.19
C GLU A 229 -24.99 17.24 -7.34
N GLU A 230 -24.44 17.54 -8.53
CA GLU A 230 -25.20 17.85 -9.76
C GLU A 230 -25.63 16.59 -10.56
N GLY A 231 -25.15 15.40 -10.17
CA GLY A 231 -25.43 14.14 -10.89
C GLY A 231 -24.64 13.97 -12.19
N GLU A 232 -23.59 14.76 -12.40
CA GLU A 232 -22.72 14.76 -13.58
C GLU A 232 -21.41 13.97 -13.37
N SER A 233 -21.15 13.45 -12.16
CA SER A 233 -19.95 12.66 -11.88
C SER A 233 -19.92 11.35 -12.67
N ASP A 234 -18.73 10.93 -13.10
CA ASP A 234 -18.52 9.71 -13.88
C ASP A 234 -17.23 9.00 -13.42
N ALA A 235 -17.31 8.42 -12.22
CA ALA A 235 -16.22 7.62 -11.68
C ALA A 235 -15.90 6.41 -12.58
N ARG A 236 -16.91 5.87 -13.29
CA ARG A 236 -16.78 4.71 -14.19
C ARG A 236 -15.74 4.95 -15.27
N THR A 237 -15.76 6.12 -15.91
CA THR A 237 -14.76 6.48 -16.93
C THR A 237 -13.35 6.46 -16.36
N ILE A 238 -13.12 7.09 -15.20
CA ILE A 238 -11.79 7.14 -14.57
C ILE A 238 -11.33 5.73 -14.17
N ILE A 239 -12.18 4.97 -13.48
CA ILE A 239 -11.88 3.61 -13.04
C ILE A 239 -11.59 2.69 -14.23
N GLY A 240 -12.43 2.69 -15.25
CA GLY A 240 -12.23 1.85 -16.44
C GLY A 240 -10.88 2.12 -17.12
N GLN A 241 -10.46 3.39 -17.20
CA GLN A 241 -9.13 3.72 -17.70
C GLN A 241 -8.00 3.24 -16.78
N ARG A 242 -8.16 3.32 -15.46
CA ARG A 242 -7.13 2.89 -14.50
C ARG A 242 -6.97 1.37 -14.48
N VAL A 243 -8.08 0.62 -14.47
CA VAL A 243 -8.10 -0.85 -14.51
C VAL A 243 -7.44 -1.36 -15.80
N ARG A 244 -7.83 -0.83 -16.97
CA ARG A 244 -7.18 -1.17 -18.26
C ARG A 244 -5.70 -0.80 -18.29
N GLY A 245 -5.34 0.29 -17.61
CA GLY A 245 -3.97 0.79 -17.57
C GLY A 245 -2.99 -0.09 -16.79
N ARG A 246 -3.49 -0.97 -15.89
CA ARG A 246 -2.68 -1.90 -15.08
C ARG A 246 -1.48 -1.26 -14.39
N LYS A 247 -1.67 -0.06 -13.86
CA LYS A 247 -0.62 0.76 -13.24
C LYS A 247 -1.12 1.36 -11.94
N ALA A 248 -0.25 1.37 -10.94
CA ALA A 248 -0.48 2.01 -9.66
C ALA A 248 -0.96 3.46 -9.82
N ALA A 249 -2.14 3.77 -9.30
CA ALA A 249 -2.75 5.09 -9.41
C ALA A 249 -3.38 5.54 -8.09
N VAL A 250 -3.19 6.82 -7.75
CA VAL A 250 -3.88 7.50 -6.64
C VAL A 250 -5.02 8.33 -7.21
N LEU A 251 -6.22 8.14 -6.65
CA LEU A 251 -7.45 8.87 -6.95
C LEU A 251 -7.83 9.70 -5.71
N CYS A 252 -7.55 11.01 -5.73
CA CYS A 252 -7.91 11.89 -4.62
C CYS A 252 -9.27 12.55 -4.84
N SER A 253 -10.20 12.33 -3.91
CA SER A 253 -11.56 12.83 -3.99
C SER A 253 -12.15 13.13 -2.60
N HIS A 254 -13.48 13.23 -2.51
CA HIS A 254 -14.26 13.72 -1.38
C HIS A 254 -15.07 12.60 -0.76
N GLY A 255 -15.34 12.70 0.55
CA GLY A 255 -16.07 11.67 1.30
C GLY A 255 -17.33 11.11 0.58
N PRO A 256 -18.24 11.96 0.07
CA PRO A 256 -19.45 11.48 -0.62
C PRO A 256 -19.19 10.74 -1.94
N VAL A 257 -18.05 10.98 -2.60
CA VAL A 257 -17.71 10.45 -3.92
C VAL A 257 -16.95 9.12 -3.83
N LEU A 258 -16.25 8.84 -2.72
CA LEU A 258 -15.45 7.62 -2.56
C LEU A 258 -16.27 6.33 -2.65
N PRO A 259 -17.51 6.24 -2.10
CA PRO A 259 -18.36 5.06 -2.28
C PRO A 259 -18.62 4.73 -3.74
N ASP A 260 -18.83 5.74 -4.60
CA ASP A 260 -19.08 5.54 -6.03
C ASP A 260 -17.81 5.09 -6.75
N ILE A 261 -16.65 5.67 -6.42
CA ILE A 261 -15.35 5.23 -6.94
C ILE A 261 -15.09 3.74 -6.64
N LEU A 262 -15.31 3.30 -5.40
CA LEU A 262 -15.12 1.88 -5.04
C LEU A 262 -16.22 0.97 -5.60
N SER A 263 -17.45 1.46 -5.75
CA SER A 263 -18.54 0.72 -6.38
C SER A 263 -18.28 0.47 -7.87
N GLU A 264 -17.77 1.48 -8.58
CA GLU A 264 -17.34 1.35 -9.97
C GLU A 264 -16.10 0.47 -10.11
N LEU A 265 -15.18 0.52 -9.15
CA LEU A 265 -14.04 -0.40 -9.12
C LEU A 265 -14.50 -1.85 -8.97
N ALA A 266 -15.43 -2.13 -8.07
CA ALA A 266 -16.00 -3.46 -7.90
C ALA A 266 -16.71 -3.94 -9.17
N LEU A 267 -17.51 -3.08 -9.83
CA LEU A 267 -18.16 -3.41 -11.10
C LEU A 267 -17.14 -3.70 -12.21
N ALA A 268 -16.15 -2.82 -12.39
CA ALA A 268 -15.14 -2.95 -13.45
C ALA A 268 -14.26 -4.19 -13.30
N THR A 269 -14.20 -4.76 -12.10
CA THR A 269 -13.38 -5.92 -11.76
C THR A 269 -14.21 -7.18 -11.57
N GLY A 270 -15.54 -7.13 -11.68
CA GLY A 270 -16.42 -8.28 -11.40
C GLY A 270 -16.48 -8.70 -9.93
N THR A 271 -16.10 -7.80 -9.01
CA THR A 271 -16.09 -8.09 -7.57
C THR A 271 -17.50 -8.06 -7.00
N LEU A 272 -17.85 -9.07 -6.21
CA LEU A 272 -19.10 -9.06 -5.43
C LEU A 272 -19.10 -7.91 -4.44
N ARG A 273 -20.17 -7.12 -4.48
CA ARG A 273 -20.37 -6.00 -3.54
C ARG A 273 -20.65 -6.56 -2.14
N GLY A 274 -20.05 -5.94 -1.14
CA GLY A 274 -20.24 -6.30 0.26
C GLY A 274 -19.92 -5.13 1.20
N SER A 275 -20.18 -5.33 2.48
CA SER A 275 -19.98 -4.30 3.52
C SER A 275 -18.53 -3.78 3.59
N TYR A 276 -17.55 -4.61 3.21
CA TYR A 276 -16.14 -4.25 3.17
C TYR A 276 -15.84 -3.05 2.24
N LEU A 277 -16.59 -2.87 1.14
CA LEU A 277 -16.46 -1.69 0.26
C LEU A 277 -16.94 -0.43 0.97
N GLY A 278 -18.03 -0.54 1.73
CA GLY A 278 -18.51 0.55 2.58
C GLY A 278 -17.44 0.98 3.58
N SER A 279 -16.85 0.04 4.30
CA SER A 279 -15.76 0.32 5.24
C SER A 279 -14.53 0.93 4.56
N ALA A 280 -14.16 0.48 3.37
CA ALA A 280 -13.05 1.04 2.60
C ALA A 280 -13.35 2.42 2.00
N SER A 281 -14.62 2.78 1.78
CA SER A 281 -15.00 4.12 1.32
C SER A 281 -15.15 5.13 2.46
N ALA A 282 -15.39 4.67 3.69
CA ALA A 282 -15.62 5.48 4.89
C ALA A 282 -14.31 6.05 5.46
N LEU A 283 -13.54 6.73 4.61
CA LEU A 283 -12.22 7.24 4.94
C LEU A 283 -12.31 8.54 5.73
N GLU A 284 -11.52 8.66 6.79
CA GLU A 284 -11.26 9.95 7.44
C GLU A 284 -10.43 10.87 6.52
N PRO A 285 -10.41 12.20 6.73
CA PRO A 285 -9.58 13.10 5.93
C PRO A 285 -8.11 12.68 5.93
N GLY A 286 -7.54 12.52 4.73
CA GLY A 286 -6.16 12.07 4.51
C GLY A 286 -5.95 10.56 4.60
N ALA A 287 -6.95 9.77 4.99
CA ALA A 287 -6.90 8.32 4.91
C ALA A 287 -7.09 7.84 3.47
N PHE A 288 -6.57 6.66 3.17
CA PHE A 288 -6.67 6.03 1.85
C PHE A 288 -6.91 4.52 1.95
N SER A 289 -7.60 3.98 0.95
CA SER A 289 -7.70 2.54 0.73
C SER A 289 -6.93 2.13 -0.51
N VAL A 290 -6.27 0.98 -0.42
CA VAL A 290 -5.49 0.38 -1.51
C VAL A 290 -6.21 -0.87 -1.96
N ALA A 291 -6.80 -0.84 -3.15
CA ALA A 291 -7.40 -2.00 -3.78
C ALA A 291 -6.39 -2.66 -4.72
N HIS A 292 -6.01 -3.90 -4.42
CA HIS A 292 -5.05 -4.69 -5.20
C HIS A 292 -5.79 -5.48 -6.28
N LEU A 293 -5.41 -5.28 -7.54
CA LEU A 293 -5.97 -5.98 -8.69
C LEU A 293 -4.92 -6.86 -9.34
N SER A 294 -5.29 -8.05 -9.81
CA SER A 294 -4.39 -8.90 -10.60
C SER A 294 -3.95 -8.17 -11.88
N VAL A 295 -2.64 -8.20 -12.16
CA VAL A 295 -2.09 -7.67 -13.41
C VAL A 295 -2.55 -8.53 -14.58
N GLU A 296 -2.49 -9.84 -14.42
CA GLU A 296 -2.86 -10.84 -15.43
C GLU A 296 -4.37 -10.80 -15.69
N ASN A 297 -5.18 -10.80 -14.64
CA ASN A 297 -6.64 -10.94 -14.71
C ASN A 297 -7.37 -9.83 -13.92
N PRO A 298 -7.34 -8.56 -14.35
CA PRO A 298 -7.96 -7.46 -13.60
C PRO A 298 -9.49 -7.57 -13.46
N GLY A 299 -10.14 -8.45 -14.23
CA GLY A 299 -11.57 -8.75 -14.16
C GLY A 299 -11.94 -9.92 -13.24
N SER A 300 -11.01 -10.48 -12.47
CA SER A 300 -11.25 -11.60 -11.55
C SER A 300 -11.56 -11.15 -10.11
N GLY A 301 -11.93 -9.89 -9.93
CA GLY A 301 -12.20 -9.27 -8.65
C GLY A 301 -11.02 -8.51 -8.04
N ILE A 302 -11.33 -7.73 -7.01
CA ILE A 302 -10.36 -7.12 -6.10
C ILE A 302 -9.76 -8.23 -5.25
N VAL A 303 -8.44 -8.42 -5.35
CA VAL A 303 -7.69 -9.45 -4.61
C VAL A 303 -7.71 -9.16 -3.11
N ALA A 304 -7.45 -7.91 -2.76
CA ALA A 304 -7.42 -7.44 -1.39
C ALA A 304 -7.69 -5.94 -1.35
N ILE A 305 -8.28 -5.48 -0.25
CA ILE A 305 -8.40 -4.06 0.06
C ILE A 305 -7.90 -3.79 1.48
N GLU A 306 -7.07 -2.78 1.62
CA GLU A 306 -6.52 -2.36 2.92
C GLU A 306 -6.70 -0.85 3.11
N THR A 307 -6.96 -0.42 4.35
CA THR A 307 -7.21 0.98 4.69
C THR A 307 -6.13 1.50 5.62
N HIS A 308 -5.62 2.69 5.30
CA HIS A 308 -4.48 3.32 5.95
C HIS A 308 -4.87 4.71 6.44
N ILE A 309 -4.59 4.98 7.71
CA ILE A 309 -4.91 6.26 8.37
C ILE A 309 -3.61 7.03 8.61
N PRO A 310 -3.53 8.31 8.23
CA PRO A 310 -2.34 9.13 8.43
C PRO A 310 -1.99 9.28 9.92
N LYS A 311 -0.70 9.11 10.25
CA LYS A 311 -0.18 9.34 11.60
C LYS A 311 0.32 10.78 11.73
N VAL A 312 -0.50 11.66 12.29
CA VAL A 312 -0.19 13.10 12.50
C VAL A 312 -0.73 13.67 13.80
#